data_AF-A0A963WMG5-F1
#
_entry.id   AF-A0A963WMG5-F1
#
_cell.length_a   1.000
_cell.length_b   1.000
_cell.length_c   1.000
_cell.angle_alpha   90.00
_cell.angle_beta   90.00
_cell.angle_gamma   90.00
#
_symmetry.space_group_name_H-M   'P 1'
#
loop_
_entity.id
_entity.type
_entity.pdbx_description
1 polymer ?
#
loop_
_entity_poly.entity_id
_entity_poly.type
_entity_poly.pdbx_seq_one_letter_code
_entity_poly.pdbx_strand_id
1 'polypeptide(L)'
;MRYDDRFALIHEDGAPRYAQLLDGTFQVGKEREATPTDLATFARAVLLHQKGGRFTSKDGKKHGILGYGGRARATTGYILCPQIAAQIGVPPRA
;
A
#
# COMPACT_ATOMS: atom_id res chain seq x y z
N MET A 1 6.25 -0.54 15.78
CA MET A 1 5.27 -0.62 14.66
C MET A 1 6.05 -0.95 13.40
N ARG A 2 5.62 -1.93 12.59
CA ARG A 2 6.42 -2.40 11.45
C ARG A 2 5.72 -2.01 10.14
N TYR A 3 6.49 -1.49 9.20
CA TYR A 3 6.05 -1.19 7.86
C TYR A 3 7.10 -1.71 6.87
N ASP A 4 6.68 -1.91 5.64
CA ASP A 4 7.55 -2.26 4.53
C ASP A 4 7.77 -1.03 3.66
N ASP A 5 9.02 -0.58 3.56
CA ASP A 5 9.39 0.63 2.84
C ASP A 5 9.46 0.43 1.31
N ARG A 6 9.38 -0.82 0.85
CA ARG A 6 9.37 -1.19 -0.57
C ARG A 6 8.06 -0.86 -1.27
N PHE A 7 7.01 -0.51 -0.54
CA PHE A 7 5.74 -0.05 -1.10
C PHE A 7 5.15 1.08 -0.27
N ALA A 8 4.90 2.21 -0.93
CA ALA A 8 4.20 3.33 -0.35
C ALA A 8 3.16 3.91 -1.30
N LEU A 9 2.12 4.52 -0.74
CA LEU A 9 1.26 5.45 -1.46
C LEU A 9 1.67 6.88 -1.13
N ILE A 10 1.72 7.73 -2.14
CA ILE A 10 1.94 9.17 -1.96
C ILE A 10 0.60 9.80 -1.63
N HIS A 11 0.47 10.35 -0.43
CA HIS A 11 -0.75 11.02 0.00
C HIS A 11 -0.84 12.43 -0.64
N GLU A 12 -2.01 13.07 -0.56
CA GLU A 12 -2.24 14.44 -1.05
C GLU A 12 -1.28 15.50 -0.47
N ASP A 13 -0.70 15.26 0.70
CA ASP A 13 0.30 16.14 1.33
C ASP A 13 1.72 15.92 0.76
N GLY A 14 1.86 15.08 -0.27
CA GLY A 14 3.12 14.69 -0.89
C GLY A 14 3.94 13.69 -0.07
N ALA A 15 3.50 13.35 1.16
CA ALA A 15 4.27 12.48 2.03
C ALA A 15 3.91 11.00 1.80
N PRO A 16 4.91 10.11 1.81
CA PRO A 16 4.69 8.68 1.62
C PRO A 16 3.98 8.06 2.82
N ARG A 17 3.16 7.05 2.54
CA ARG A 17 2.48 6.17 3.49
C ARG A 17 2.86 4.76 3.15
N TYR A 18 3.55 4.09 4.05
CA TYR A 18 4.18 2.79 3.81
C TYR A 18 3.26 1.65 4.18
N ALA A 19 3.36 0.55 3.45
CA ALA A 19 2.55 -0.64 3.66
C ALA A 19 2.74 -1.14 5.10
N GLN A 20 1.65 -1.17 5.88
CA GLN A 20 1.76 -1.56 7.28
C GLN A 20 1.75 -3.08 7.41
N LEU A 21 2.72 -3.61 8.15
CA LEU A 21 2.80 -5.02 8.52
C LEU A 21 2.20 -5.22 9.92
N LEU A 22 1.17 -6.05 10.00
CA LEU A 22 0.42 -6.41 11.20
C LEU A 22 0.64 -7.91 11.46
N ASP A 23 1.39 -8.23 12.50
CA ASP A 23 1.63 -9.62 12.93
C ASP A 23 2.09 -10.54 11.77
N GLY A 24 2.94 -10.01 10.89
CA GLY A 24 3.47 -10.74 9.73
C GLY A 24 2.58 -10.73 8.47
N THR A 25 1.45 -10.03 8.49
CA THR A 25 0.52 -9.92 7.36
C THR A 25 0.23 -8.47 6.98
N PHE A 26 -0.16 -8.23 5.74
CA PHE A 26 -0.73 -6.96 5.30
C PHE A 26 -2.25 -7.03 5.36
N GLN A 27 -2.91 -5.91 5.61
CA GLN A 27 -4.38 -5.84 5.61
C GLN A 27 -4.90 -5.20 4.33
N VAL A 28 -5.72 -5.91 3.57
CA VAL A 28 -6.51 -5.41 2.44
C VAL A 28 -7.95 -5.15 2.88
N GLY A 29 -8.49 -3.99 2.50
CA GLY A 29 -9.86 -3.59 2.84
C GLY A 29 -10.07 -3.21 4.32
N LYS A 30 -11.18 -2.53 4.59
CA LYS A 30 -11.52 -2.03 5.94
C LYS A 30 -11.82 -3.17 6.90
N GLU A 31 -12.57 -4.16 6.43
CA GLU A 31 -13.01 -5.33 7.19
C GLU A 31 -12.04 -6.53 7.07
N ARG A 32 -10.75 -6.29 6.74
CA ARG A 32 -9.74 -7.34 6.54
C ARG A 32 -10.18 -8.41 5.52
N GLU A 33 -10.69 -7.97 4.38
CA GLU A 33 -11.13 -8.86 3.30
C GLU A 33 -10.06 -9.86 2.86
N ALA A 34 -8.79 -9.47 2.94
CA ALA A 34 -7.67 -10.38 2.77
C ALA A 34 -6.47 -9.97 3.66
N THR A 35 -5.68 -10.96 4.06
CA THR A 35 -4.48 -10.79 4.90
C THR A 35 -3.24 -11.44 4.28
N PRO A 36 -2.76 -10.98 3.12
CA PRO A 36 -1.59 -11.57 2.47
C PRO A 36 -0.34 -11.44 3.34
N THR A 37 0.52 -12.46 3.29
CA THR A 37 1.82 -12.48 3.98
C THR A 37 2.94 -11.89 3.14
N ASP A 38 2.73 -11.73 1.83
CA ASP A 38 3.71 -11.21 0.90
C ASP A 38 3.30 -9.85 0.32
N LEU A 39 4.32 -9.04 0.02
CA LEU A 39 4.12 -7.66 -0.42
C LEU A 39 3.58 -7.57 -1.85
N ALA A 40 3.88 -8.54 -2.71
CA ALA A 40 3.43 -8.53 -4.11
C ALA A 40 1.92 -8.74 -4.21
N THR A 41 1.37 -9.72 -3.49
CA THR A 41 -0.07 -9.95 -3.39
C THR A 41 -0.78 -8.73 -2.81
N PHE A 42 -0.20 -8.10 -1.79
CA PHE A 42 -0.73 -6.87 -1.22
C PHE A 42 -0.74 -5.71 -2.23
N ALA A 43 0.40 -5.45 -2.89
CA ALA A 43 0.52 -4.39 -3.89
C ALA A 43 -0.43 -4.61 -5.08
N ARG A 44 -0.59 -5.85 -5.54
CA ARG A 44 -1.57 -6.22 -6.58
C ARG A 44 -3.00 -5.88 -6.17
N ALA A 45 -3.38 -6.20 -4.93
CA ALA A 45 -4.72 -5.88 -4.42
C ALA A 45 -4.99 -4.37 -4.37
N VAL A 46 -3.98 -3.57 -3.99
CA VAL A 46 -4.11 -2.12 -3.89
C VAL A 46 -4.08 -1.45 -5.26
N LEU A 47 -3.10 -1.77 -6.11
CA LEU A 47 -2.85 -1.03 -7.36
C LEU A 47 -3.70 -1.52 -8.54
N LEU A 48 -3.94 -2.83 -8.66
CA LEU A 48 -4.66 -3.41 -9.80
C LEU A 48 -6.13 -3.70 -9.47
N HIS A 49 -6.43 -4.12 -8.24
CA HIS A 49 -7.80 -4.45 -7.83
C HIS A 49 -8.50 -3.33 -7.04
N GLN A 50 -7.82 -2.21 -6.79
CA GLN A 50 -8.37 -1.02 -6.13
C GLN A 50 -9.06 -1.30 -4.77
N LYS A 51 -8.65 -2.36 -4.05
CA LYS A 51 -9.31 -2.79 -2.80
C LYS A 51 -8.93 -1.96 -1.56
N GLY A 52 -7.92 -1.11 -1.69
CA GLY A 52 -7.33 -0.39 -0.57
C GLY A 52 -6.57 -1.31 0.40
N GLY A 53 -5.61 -0.73 1.10
CA GLY A 53 -4.79 -1.42 2.08
C GLY A 53 -4.48 -0.55 3.28
N ARG A 54 -3.96 -1.15 4.34
CA ARG A 54 -3.54 -0.40 5.52
C ARG A 54 -2.12 0.14 5.36
N PHE A 55 -1.97 1.44 5.59
CA PHE A 55 -0.69 2.15 5.47
C PHE A 55 -0.41 3.03 6.70
N THR A 56 0.86 3.34 6.93
CA THR A 56 1.33 4.15 8.06
C THR A 56 2.41 5.15 7.63
N SER A 57 2.52 6.29 8.33
CA SER A 57 3.67 7.19 8.19
C SER A 57 4.91 6.61 8.88
N LYS A 58 6.11 7.13 8.57
CA LYS A 58 7.38 6.77 9.25
C LYS A 58 7.31 7.00 10.77
N ASP A 59 6.60 8.04 11.19
CA ASP A 59 6.40 8.38 12.61
C ASP A 59 5.42 7.43 13.32
N GLY A 60 4.96 6.37 12.67
CA GLY A 60 4.05 5.38 13.24
C GLY A 60 2.59 5.83 13.31
N LYS A 61 2.25 7.00 12.76
CA LYS A 61 0.85 7.44 12.62
C LYS A 61 0.13 6.51 11.64
N LYS A 62 -0.82 5.73 12.18
CA LYS A 62 -1.74 4.89 11.39
C LYS A 62 -2.60 5.81 10.53
N HIS A 63 -2.58 5.56 9.24
CA HIS A 63 -3.64 6.04 8.38
C HIS A 63 -4.66 4.90 8.28
N GLY A 64 -5.88 5.22 7.88
CA GLY A 64 -6.93 4.22 7.70
C GLY A 64 -6.60 3.23 6.59
N ILE A 65 -7.62 2.80 5.87
CA ILE A 65 -7.41 2.11 4.59
C ILE A 65 -7.21 3.17 3.52
N LEU A 66 -6.08 3.10 2.81
CA LEU A 66 -5.77 3.94 1.66
C LEU A 66 -5.85 3.10 0.38
N GLY A 67 -6.45 3.64 -0.66
CA GLY A 67 -6.51 3.05 -1.99
C GLY A 67 -5.68 3.83 -3.01
N TYR A 68 -5.42 3.20 -4.15
CA TYR A 68 -4.80 3.81 -5.32
C TYR A 68 -5.78 3.74 -6.50
N GLY A 69 -6.24 4.89 -6.97
CA GLY A 69 -7.34 4.97 -7.93
C GLY A 69 -8.72 4.66 -7.30
N GLY A 70 -9.77 5.31 -7.81
CA GLY A 70 -11.15 5.19 -7.30
C GLY A 70 -11.76 6.53 -6.84
N ARG A 71 -12.96 6.48 -6.24
CA ARG A 71 -13.73 7.66 -5.79
C ARG A 71 -13.20 8.34 -4.52
N ALA A 72 -12.35 7.67 -3.74
CA ALA A 72 -11.73 8.22 -2.54
C ALA A 72 -10.23 8.50 -2.81
N ARG A 73 -9.94 9.68 -3.38
CA ARG A 73 -8.62 10.05 -3.94
C ARG A 73 -7.61 10.62 -2.92
N ALA A 74 -7.44 9.99 -1.75
CA ALA A 74 -6.45 10.49 -0.78
C ALA A 74 -4.98 10.26 -1.21
N THR A 75 -4.74 9.60 -2.35
CA THR A 75 -3.40 9.29 -2.85
C THR A 75 -3.21 9.75 -4.29
N THR A 76 -2.07 10.39 -4.55
CA THR A 76 -1.71 11.01 -5.84
C THR A 76 -0.72 10.14 -6.63
N GLY A 77 -0.10 9.16 -5.98
CA GLY A 77 0.93 8.32 -6.57
C GLY A 77 1.26 7.10 -5.71
N TYR A 78 2.27 6.34 -6.13
CA TYR A 78 2.84 5.25 -5.36
C TYR A 78 4.35 5.19 -5.59
N ILE A 79 5.04 4.62 -4.60
CA ILE A 79 6.43 4.16 -4.69
C ILE A 79 6.37 2.64 -4.60
N LEU A 80 6.96 1.94 -5.57
CA LEU A 80 7.02 0.49 -5.52
C LEU A 80 8.39 -0.01 -5.98
N CYS A 81 9.00 -0.86 -5.16
CA CYS A 81 10.24 -1.56 -5.45
C CYS A 81 10.18 -2.20 -6.85
N PRO A 82 11.17 -1.95 -7.73
CA PRO A 82 11.12 -2.37 -9.13
C PRO A 82 10.90 -3.87 -9.35
N GLN A 83 11.46 -4.71 -8.47
CA GLN A 83 11.30 -6.16 -8.53
C GLN A 83 9.84 -6.57 -8.31
N ILE A 84 9.16 -5.92 -7.35
CA ILE A 84 7.75 -6.19 -7.05
C ILE A 84 6.87 -5.61 -8.16
N ALA A 85 7.19 -4.41 -8.66
CA ALA A 85 6.50 -3.79 -9.78
C ALA A 85 6.52 -4.70 -11.03
N ALA A 86 7.69 -5.26 -11.36
CA ALA A 86 7.84 -6.23 -12.44
C ALA A 86 7.03 -7.51 -12.18
N GLN A 87 7.05 -8.04 -10.96
CA GLN A 87 6.30 -9.26 -10.59
C GLN A 87 4.79 -9.10 -10.78
N ILE A 88 4.23 -7.92 -10.50
CA ILE A 88 2.79 -7.67 -10.62
C ILE A 88 2.39 -6.98 -11.94
N GLY A 89 3.35 -6.70 -12.82
CA GLY A 89 3.11 -6.10 -14.14
C GLY A 89 2.70 -4.62 -14.12
N VAL A 90 3.22 -3.83 -13.17
CA VAL A 90 3.01 -2.37 -13.13
C VAL A 90 4.32 -1.61 -13.37
N PRO A 91 4.28 -0.37 -13.90
CA PRO A 91 5.49 0.42 -14.05
C PRO A 91 6.11 0.70 -12.66
N PRO A 92 7.44 0.60 -12.52
CA PRO A 92 8.10 1.05 -11.30
C PRO A 92 7.90 2.56 -11.16
N ARG A 93 7.62 3.00 -9.94
CA ARG A 93 7.55 4.42 -9.59
C ARG A 93 8.36 4.64 -8.32
N ALA A 94 9.16 5.71 -8.32
CA ALA A 94 10.06 6.13 -7.26
C ALA A 94 9.59 7.45 -6.68
#